data_AF-A0A839Z5G1-F1
#
_entry.id   AF-A0A839Z5G1-F1
#
_cell.length_a   1.000
_cell.length_b   1.000
_cell.length_c   1.000
_cell.angle_alpha   90.00
_cell.angle_beta   90.00
_cell.angle_gamma   90.00
#
_symmetry.space_group_name_H-M   'P 1'
#
loop_
_entity.id
_entity.type
_entity.pdbx_description
1 polymer ?
#
loop_
_entity_poly.entity_id
_entity_poly.type
_entity_poly.pdbx_seq_one_letter_code
_entity_poly.pdbx_strand_id
1 'polypeptide(L)'
;MNPVAPHTRSRRMSALRRALILAPVLALVFATAGCETLDKMNPFAEKEKKLPGARQSVFPEGVPGVDYNAAPPQPANSAKYETPAEPAAAPAAASSSSRTPAPLTPQ
;
A
#
# COMPACT_ATOMS: atom_id res chain seq x y z
N MET A 1 45.00 -15.20 49.06
CA MET A 1 44.06 -14.51 48.15
C MET A 1 43.25 -15.55 47.39
N ASN A 2 41.92 -15.53 47.47
CA ASN A 2 41.06 -16.33 46.60
C ASN A 2 40.39 -15.39 45.57
N PRO A 3 40.41 -15.71 44.25
CA PRO A 3 39.76 -14.87 43.25
C PRO A 3 38.24 -15.09 43.23
N VAL A 4 37.49 -13.99 43.31
CA VAL A 4 36.04 -13.95 43.13
C VAL A 4 35.72 -13.94 41.63
N ALA A 5 34.89 -14.89 41.18
CA ALA A 5 34.45 -14.97 39.79
C ALA A 5 33.34 -13.95 39.46
N PRO A 6 33.35 -13.30 38.27
CA PRO A 6 32.37 -12.28 37.92
C PRO A 6 31.02 -12.85 37.48
N HIS A 7 29.94 -12.22 37.93
CA HIS A 7 28.55 -12.59 37.68
C HIS A 7 28.16 -12.51 36.19
N THR A 8 28.05 -13.65 35.51
CA THR A 8 27.60 -13.76 34.11
C THR A 8 26.07 -13.85 33.93
N ARG A 9 25.29 -13.84 35.03
CA ARG A 9 23.85 -14.15 35.03
C ARG A 9 22.96 -13.07 34.39
N SER A 10 23.39 -11.81 34.43
CA SER A 10 22.57 -10.65 33.99
C SER A 10 22.50 -10.45 32.47
N ARG A 11 23.55 -10.86 31.73
CA ARG A 11 23.61 -10.68 30.27
C ARG A 11 22.56 -11.48 29.50
N ARG A 12 22.22 -12.69 29.98
CA ARG A 12 21.26 -13.57 29.30
C ARG A 12 19.83 -13.06 29.39
N MET A 13 19.41 -12.53 30.54
CA MET A 13 18.07 -11.93 30.68
C MET A 13 17.90 -10.65 29.85
N SER A 14 18.95 -9.85 29.74
CA SER A 14 18.93 -8.63 28.92
C SER A 14 18.89 -8.95 27.41
N ALA A 15 19.55 -10.01 26.97
CA ALA A 15 19.50 -10.47 25.58
C ALA A 15 18.11 -11.03 25.20
N LEU A 16 17.49 -11.82 26.09
CA LEU A 16 16.14 -12.36 25.87
C LEU A 16 15.08 -11.25 25.77
N ARG A 17 15.15 -10.23 26.63
CA ARG A 17 14.24 -9.07 26.55
C ARG A 17 14.41 -8.28 25.26
N ARG A 18 15.66 -8.08 24.81
CA ARG A 18 15.93 -7.42 23.52
C ARG A 18 15.42 -8.24 22.34
N ALA A 19 15.58 -9.56 22.37
CA ALA A 19 15.07 -10.44 21.32
C ALA A 19 13.53 -10.41 21.25
N LEU A 20 12.83 -10.39 22.39
CA LEU A 20 11.37 -10.27 22.44
C LEU A 20 10.84 -8.95 21.89
N ILE A 21 11.60 -7.86 21.98
CA ILE A 21 11.25 -6.55 21.41
C ILE A 21 11.65 -6.47 19.94
N LEU A 22 12.83 -6.98 19.57
CA LEU A 22 13.35 -6.89 18.20
C LEU A 22 12.63 -7.83 17.25
N ALA A 23 12.22 -9.02 17.69
CA ALA A 23 11.52 -9.99 16.84
C ALA A 23 10.26 -9.42 16.15
N PRO A 24 9.29 -8.80 16.86
CA PRO A 24 8.11 -8.22 16.21
C PRO A 24 8.45 -7.01 15.33
N VAL A 25 9.46 -6.22 15.70
CA VAL A 25 9.92 -5.07 14.90
C VAL A 25 10.51 -5.55 13.57
N LEU A 26 11.38 -6.56 13.59
CA LEU A 26 11.92 -7.15 12.36
C LEU A 26 10.82 -7.83 11.53
N ALA A 27 9.89 -8.53 12.16
CA ALA A 27 8.76 -9.15 11.45
C ALA A 27 7.90 -8.09 10.74
N LEU A 28 7.63 -6.95 11.38
CA LEU A 28 6.87 -5.86 10.78
C LEU A 28 7.63 -5.21 9.62
N VAL A 29 8.94 -4.99 9.75
CA VAL A 29 9.79 -4.45 8.68
C VAL A 29 9.83 -5.39 7.47
N PHE A 30 9.96 -6.70 7.69
CA PHE A 30 9.94 -7.68 6.61
C PHE A 30 8.54 -7.81 5.96
N ALA A 31 7.46 -7.72 6.74
CA ALA A 31 6.12 -7.76 6.21
C ALA A 31 5.82 -6.56 5.28
N THR A 32 6.22 -5.35 5.68
CA THR A 32 6.00 -4.14 4.86
C THR A 32 6.94 -4.07 3.65
N ALA A 33 8.21 -4.46 3.80
CA ALA A 33 9.14 -4.57 2.67
C ALA A 33 8.73 -5.68 1.67
N GLY A 34 8.04 -6.72 2.14
CA GLY A 34 7.61 -7.85 1.34
C GLY A 34 6.38 -7.59 0.46
N CYS A 35 5.53 -6.59 0.75
CA CYS A 35 4.30 -6.37 -0.02
C CYS A 35 4.54 -6.09 -1.51
N GLU A 36 5.56 -5.29 -1.85
CA GLU A 36 5.94 -5.03 -3.25
C GLU A 36 6.59 -6.25 -3.92
N THR A 37 7.40 -7.02 -3.17
CA THR A 37 8.10 -8.18 -3.71
C THR A 37 7.15 -9.36 -3.94
N LEU A 38 6.10 -9.50 -3.11
CA LEU A 38 5.10 -10.56 -3.26
C LEU A 38 4.25 -10.35 -4.52
N ASP A 39 3.97 -9.10 -4.91
CA ASP A 39 3.24 -8.82 -6.16
C ASP A 39 4.07 -9.18 -7.41
N LYS A 40 5.40 -9.02 -7.34
CA LYS A 40 6.32 -9.49 -8.39
C LYS A 40 6.56 -11.00 -8.37
N MET A 41 6.32 -11.67 -7.24
CA MET A 41 6.39 -13.12 -7.12
C MET A 41 5.09 -13.71 -7.65
N ASN A 42 4.98 -13.79 -8.97
CA ASN A 42 3.83 -14.39 -9.66
C ASN A 42 4.21 -15.77 -10.20
N PRO A 43 4.12 -16.85 -9.39
CA PRO A 43 4.52 -18.19 -9.81
C PRO A 43 3.58 -18.79 -10.88
N PHE A 44 2.46 -18.12 -11.16
CA PHE A 44 1.44 -18.53 -12.11
C PHE A 44 1.41 -17.68 -13.39
N ALA A 45 2.34 -16.71 -13.56
CA ALA A 45 2.48 -15.86 -14.75
C ALA A 45 1.19 -15.12 -15.23
N GLU A 46 0.15 -15.03 -14.40
CA GLU A 46 -1.16 -14.44 -14.75
C GLU A 46 -1.09 -12.98 -15.23
N LYS A 47 -0.20 -12.16 -14.65
CA LYS A 47 -0.10 -10.72 -14.96
C LYS A 47 0.84 -10.37 -16.13
N GLU A 48 1.59 -11.33 -16.69
CA GLU A 48 2.63 -11.03 -17.69
C GLU A 48 2.07 -10.72 -19.08
N LYS A 49 0.91 -11.28 -19.42
CA LYS A 49 0.27 -10.99 -20.70
C LYS A 49 -0.49 -9.67 -20.63
N LYS A 50 0.22 -8.59 -20.92
CA LYS A 50 -0.43 -7.37 -21.44
C LYS A 50 -1.17 -7.75 -22.72
N LEU A 51 -2.50 -7.67 -22.67
CA LEU A 51 -3.35 -7.86 -23.85
C LEU A 51 -2.85 -6.94 -24.98
N PRO A 52 -2.65 -7.47 -26.20
CA PRO A 52 -2.28 -6.66 -27.34
C PRO A 52 -3.40 -5.65 -27.64
N GLY A 53 -3.01 -4.43 -28.06
CA GLY A 53 -3.94 -3.36 -28.43
C GLY A 53 -3.89 -2.14 -27.51
N ALA A 54 -4.24 -0.98 -28.06
CA ALA A 54 -4.33 0.27 -27.31
C ALA A 54 -5.54 0.22 -26.36
N ARG A 55 -5.29 0.37 -25.05
CA ARG A 55 -6.35 0.49 -24.05
C ARG A 55 -6.94 1.89 -24.14
N GLN A 56 -8.02 2.02 -24.89
CA GLN A 56 -8.81 3.26 -24.93
C GLN A 56 -9.99 3.14 -23.98
N SER A 57 -10.43 4.27 -23.42
CA SER A 57 -11.69 4.34 -22.69
C SER A 57 -12.81 4.01 -23.66
N VAL A 58 -13.55 2.92 -23.40
CA VAL A 58 -14.70 2.50 -24.22
C VAL A 58 -15.79 3.57 -24.20
N PHE A 59 -15.80 4.42 -23.16
CA PHE A 59 -16.76 5.50 -22.95
C PHE A 59 -16.02 6.79 -22.54
N PRO A 60 -15.49 7.57 -23.50
CA PRO A 60 -14.72 8.79 -23.20
C PRO A 60 -15.55 9.86 -22.49
N GLU A 61 -16.83 10.00 -22.84
CA GLU A 61 -17.76 10.97 -22.25
C GLU A 61 -18.59 10.39 -21.08
N GLY A 62 -18.23 9.19 -20.61
CA GLY A 62 -19.00 8.46 -19.59
C GLY A 62 -20.05 7.51 -20.18
N VAL A 63 -20.65 6.69 -19.30
CA VAL A 63 -21.60 5.65 -19.69
C VAL A 63 -22.95 6.30 -20.03
N PRO A 64 -23.51 6.09 -21.23
CA PRO A 64 -24.81 6.65 -21.59
C PRO A 64 -25.89 6.25 -20.59
N GLY A 65 -26.63 7.24 -20.07
CA GLY A 65 -27.72 7.02 -19.11
C GLY A 65 -27.30 7.00 -17.63
N VAL A 66 -26.00 7.18 -17.32
CA VAL A 66 -25.53 7.38 -15.95
C VAL A 66 -25.38 8.88 -15.68
N ASP A 67 -26.20 9.40 -14.77
CA ASP A 67 -25.97 10.72 -14.19
C ASP A 67 -25.00 10.60 -13.01
N TYR A 68 -23.75 11.05 -13.21
CA TYR A 68 -22.70 11.01 -12.19
C TYR A 68 -22.93 11.98 -11.02
N ASN A 69 -23.87 12.91 -11.16
CA ASN A 69 -24.24 13.84 -10.09
C ASN A 69 -25.45 13.34 -9.28
N ALA A 70 -26.14 12.30 -9.74
CA ALA A 70 -27.27 11.72 -9.03
C ALA A 70 -26.78 10.83 -7.87
N ALA A 71 -27.45 10.94 -6.72
CA ALA A 71 -27.21 10.04 -5.61
C ALA A 71 -27.50 8.59 -6.06
N PRO A 72 -26.58 7.64 -5.81
CA PRO A 72 -26.80 6.24 -6.15
C PRO A 72 -28.11 5.74 -5.51
N PRO A 73 -28.97 5.03 -6.27
CA PRO A 73 -30.22 4.52 -5.75
C PRO A 73 -29.92 3.57 -4.59
N GLN A 74 -30.40 3.93 -3.40
CA GLN A 74 -30.30 3.08 -2.24
C GLN A 74 -31.40 2.01 -2.30
N PRO A 75 -31.10 0.75 -1.95
CA PRO A 75 -32.12 -0.29 -1.91
C PRO A 75 -33.19 0.02 -0.85
N ALA A 76 -34.43 -0.42 -1.06
CA ALA A 76 -35.57 -0.04 -0.22
C ALA A 76 -35.42 -0.40 1.28
N ASN A 77 -34.52 -1.35 1.60
CA ASN A 77 -34.20 -1.80 2.95
C ASN A 77 -32.97 -1.12 3.56
N SER A 78 -32.36 -0.11 2.92
CA SER A 78 -31.24 0.62 3.50
C SER A 78 -31.71 1.54 4.63
N ALA A 79 -31.06 1.48 5.79
CA ALA A 79 -31.18 2.54 6.77
C ALA A 79 -30.64 3.85 6.18
N LYS A 80 -31.44 4.93 6.21
CA LYS A 80 -30.98 6.26 5.79
C LYS A 80 -29.92 6.73 6.79
N TYR A 81 -28.65 6.67 6.42
CA TYR A 81 -27.58 7.28 7.19
C TYR A 81 -27.39 8.72 6.73
N GLU A 82 -27.62 9.68 7.62
CA GLU A 82 -27.20 11.06 7.41
C GLU A 82 -25.67 11.08 7.49
N THR A 83 -25.00 11.37 6.38
CA THR A 83 -23.54 11.54 6.36
C THR A 83 -23.24 12.90 6.97
N PRO A 84 -22.51 13.00 8.10
CA PRO A 84 -22.10 14.29 8.65
C PRO A 84 -21.24 15.03 7.63
N ALA A 85 -21.51 16.31 7.42
CA ALA A 85 -20.74 17.14 6.49
C ALA A 85 -19.25 17.16 6.88
N GLU A 86 -18.41 16.59 6.02
CA GLU A 86 -16.96 16.66 6.15
C GLU A 86 -16.52 18.13 5.97
N PRO A 87 -15.69 18.69 6.87
CA PRO A 87 -15.19 20.05 6.69
C PRO A 87 -14.32 20.12 5.43
N ALA A 88 -14.64 21.07 4.55
CA ALA A 88 -13.97 21.27 3.27
C ALA A 88 -12.44 21.34 3.43
N ALA A 89 -11.74 20.33 2.91
CA ALA A 89 -10.29 20.35 2.79
C ALA A 89 -9.87 21.44 1.78
N ALA A 90 -9.05 22.38 2.24
CA ALA A 90 -8.41 23.39 1.41
C ALA A 90 -7.54 22.73 0.30
N PRO A 91 -7.41 23.36 -0.89
CA PRO A 91 -6.79 22.72 -2.04
C PRO A 91 -5.28 22.53 -1.83
N ALA A 92 -4.86 21.27 -1.70
CA ALA A 92 -3.45 20.90 -1.85
C ALA A 92 -3.06 21.06 -3.32
N ALA A 93 -2.17 22.02 -3.56
CA ALA A 93 -1.64 22.36 -4.87
C ALA A 93 -1.16 21.11 -5.65
N ALA A 94 -1.62 21.02 -6.89
CA ALA A 94 -1.15 20.07 -7.89
C ALA A 94 0.38 20.18 -8.05
N SER A 95 1.12 19.23 -7.49
CA SER A 95 2.51 18.98 -7.89
C SER A 95 2.49 18.05 -9.09
N SER A 96 2.40 18.68 -10.27
CA SER A 96 2.68 18.09 -11.57
C SER A 96 4.14 17.66 -11.65
N SER A 97 4.42 16.42 -11.28
CA SER A 97 5.71 15.79 -11.62
C SER A 97 5.58 15.22 -13.04
N SER A 98 5.83 16.10 -14.01
CA SER A 98 6.04 15.75 -15.41
C SER A 98 7.25 14.82 -15.52
N ARG A 99 7.01 13.52 -15.73
CA ARG A 99 8.04 12.62 -16.25
C ARG A 99 8.20 12.90 -17.73
N THR A 100 9.23 13.68 -18.06
CA THR A 100 9.78 13.77 -19.43
C THR A 100 10.27 12.37 -19.84
N PRO A 101 9.75 11.76 -20.92
CA PRO A 101 10.38 10.58 -21.49
C PRO A 101 11.66 11.01 -22.22
N ALA A 102 12.79 10.46 -21.79
CA ALA A 102 14.07 10.58 -22.49
C ALA A 102 13.97 9.93 -23.89
N PRO A 103 14.65 10.46 -24.92
CA PRO A 103 14.60 9.90 -26.27
C PRO A 103 15.38 8.58 -26.34
N LEU A 104 14.73 7.51 -26.83
CA LEU A 104 15.36 6.24 -27.15
C LEU A 104 16.06 6.34 -28.52
N THR A 105 17.38 6.20 -28.54
CA THR A 105 18.15 5.86 -29.76
C THR A 105 17.90 4.39 -30.15
N PRO A 106 17.85 4.07 -31.46
CA PRO A 106 17.64 2.70 -31.94
C PRO A 106 18.96 1.88 -31.90
N GLN A 107 18.85 0.61 -31.53
CA GLN A 107 19.82 -0.47 -31.81
C GLN A 107 19.06 -1.59 -32.52
#